data_AF-A0A135SQZ7-F1
#
_entry.id   AF-A0A135SQZ7-F1
#
_cell.length_a   1.000
_cell.length_b   1.000
_cell.length_c   1.000
_cell.angle_alpha   90.00
_cell.angle_beta   90.00
_cell.angle_gamma   90.00
#
_symmetry.space_group_name_H-M   'P 1'
#
loop_
_entity.id
_entity.type
_entity.pdbx_description
1 polymer ?
#
loop_
_entity_poly.entity_id
_entity_poly.type
_entity_poly.pdbx_seq_one_letter_code
_entity_poly.pdbx_strand_id
1 'polypeptide(L)'
;MGRWLTPHIQECMLNPPAAIHHFTKAEVRRLLEIAAGLNHNLAKSEKSQSLSGLAAEREQKPKSLQDATSAGYFIRISHCSPKDADEGNLQPVNNMREALLKLVSSKRTVQALLSLFYRLSQDTKSPDNQLYFFPYYAHLDRSSEWRCYVNEGHIVAIS
;
A
#
# COMPACT_ATOMS: atom_id res chain seq x y z
N MET A 1 -19.83 0.59 -16.61
CA MET A 1 -20.10 1.17 -15.27
C MET A 1 -19.39 2.50 -15.01
N GLY A 2 -18.35 2.91 -15.75
CA GLY A 2 -17.64 4.18 -15.48
C GLY A 2 -18.37 5.49 -15.81
N ARG A 3 -19.53 5.47 -16.51
CA ARG A 3 -20.22 6.70 -16.97
C ARG A 3 -20.87 7.56 -15.86
N TRP A 4 -20.84 7.08 -14.61
CA TRP A 4 -21.43 7.74 -13.44
C TRP A 4 -20.38 8.39 -12.54
N LEU A 5 -19.10 8.15 -12.82
CA LEU A 5 -17.98 8.76 -12.12
C LEU A 5 -17.67 10.07 -12.84
N THR A 6 -17.53 11.18 -12.12
CA THR A 6 -17.03 12.42 -12.71
C THR A 6 -15.68 12.16 -13.39
N PRO A 7 -15.29 12.92 -14.42
CA PRO A 7 -14.02 12.70 -15.12
C PRO A 7 -12.81 12.55 -14.18
N HIS A 8 -12.78 13.34 -13.10
CA HIS A 8 -11.74 13.26 -12.07
C HIS A 8 -11.77 11.95 -11.25
N ILE A 9 -12.94 11.36 -11.01
CA ILE A 9 -13.05 10.06 -10.31
C ILE A 9 -12.71 8.91 -11.26
N GLN A 10 -12.99 9.02 -12.57
CA GLN A 10 -12.48 8.05 -13.56
C GLN A 10 -10.95 8.03 -13.59
N GLU A 11 -10.31 9.21 -13.60
CA GLU A 11 -8.85 9.31 -13.47
C GLU A 11 -8.38 8.64 -12.16
N CYS A 12 -9.02 8.88 -11.01
CA CYS A 12 -8.52 8.34 -9.74
C CYS A 12 -8.76 6.83 -9.54
N MET A 13 -9.91 6.28 -9.97
CA MET A 13 -10.30 4.90 -9.67
C MET A 13 -9.85 3.87 -10.71
N LEU A 14 -9.51 4.32 -11.93
CA LEU A 14 -9.14 3.46 -13.05
C LEU A 14 -7.68 3.65 -13.49
N ASN A 15 -6.97 4.62 -12.93
CA ASN A 15 -5.57 4.81 -13.29
C ASN A 15 -4.70 3.64 -12.79
N PRO A 16 -3.76 3.18 -13.63
CA PRO A 16 -2.76 2.23 -13.19
C PRO A 16 -1.92 2.84 -12.06
N PRO A 17 -1.28 2.00 -11.23
CA PRO A 17 -0.31 2.47 -10.26
C PRO A 17 0.79 3.29 -10.96
N ALA A 18 1.14 4.45 -10.39
CA ALA A 18 2.25 5.27 -10.85
C ALA A 18 3.61 4.55 -10.68
N ALA A 19 3.71 3.71 -9.65
CA ALA A 19 4.86 2.85 -9.43
C ALA A 19 4.45 1.51 -8.84
N ILE A 20 5.18 0.45 -9.22
CA ILE A 20 5.04 -0.89 -8.66
C ILE A 20 6.40 -1.34 -8.16
N HIS A 21 6.45 -1.75 -6.90
CA HIS A 21 7.62 -2.28 -6.25
C HIS A 21 7.46 -3.77 -5.95
N HIS A 22 8.43 -4.59 -6.34
CA HIS A 22 8.38 -6.02 -6.10
C HIS A 22 9.23 -6.38 -4.88
N PHE A 23 8.60 -7.04 -3.91
CA PHE A 23 9.30 -7.53 -2.73
C PHE A 23 10.03 -8.85 -3.02
N THR A 24 11.30 -8.90 -2.64
CA THR A 24 12.03 -10.14 -2.48
C THR A 24 11.70 -10.76 -1.12
N LYS A 25 11.86 -12.08 -1.01
CA LYS A 25 11.68 -12.79 0.26
C LYS A 25 12.54 -12.22 1.39
N ALA A 26 13.76 -11.78 1.08
CA ALA A 26 14.67 -11.17 2.04
C ALA A 26 14.13 -9.84 2.59
N GLU A 27 13.51 -9.02 1.74
CA GLU A 27 12.89 -7.76 2.17
C GLU A 27 11.65 -7.99 3.01
N VAL A 28 10.79 -8.94 2.61
CA VAL A 28 9.61 -9.28 3.41
C VAL A 28 10.05 -9.72 4.81
N ARG A 29 11.11 -10.54 4.91
CA ARG A 29 11.68 -10.92 6.20
C ARG A 29 12.15 -9.71 7.00
N ARG A 30 12.97 -8.83 6.41
CA ARG A 30 13.46 -7.62 7.09
C ARG A 30 12.31 -6.72 7.57
N LEU A 31 11.27 -6.55 6.75
CA LEU A 31 10.09 -5.76 7.13
C LEU A 31 9.34 -6.38 8.31
N LEU A 32 9.22 -7.71 8.36
CA LEU A 32 8.60 -8.42 9.49
C LEU A 32 9.45 -8.33 10.76
N GLU A 33 10.77 -8.43 10.66
CA GLU A 33 11.71 -8.24 11.78
C GLU A 33 11.61 -6.81 12.34
N ILE A 34 11.57 -5.81 11.46
CA ILE A 34 11.35 -4.41 11.82
C ILE A 34 9.98 -4.26 12.51
N ALA A 35 8.90 -4.78 11.91
CA ALA A 35 7.56 -4.70 12.51
C ALA A 35 7.50 -5.33 13.92
N ALA A 36 8.14 -6.49 14.11
CA ALA A 36 8.23 -7.17 15.40
C ALA A 36 8.99 -6.34 16.45
N GLY A 37 10.13 -5.74 16.07
CA GLY A 37 10.90 -4.88 16.98
C GLY A 37 10.19 -3.57 17.35
N LEU A 38 9.32 -3.09 16.47
CA LEU A 38 8.55 -1.87 16.67
C LEU A 38 7.28 -2.10 17.51
N ASN A 39 6.70 -3.31 17.47
CA ASN A 39 5.45 -3.65 18.15
C ASN A 39 4.33 -2.63 17.86
N HIS A 40 4.22 -2.18 16.61
CA HIS A 40 3.28 -1.13 16.15
C HIS A 40 3.43 0.24 16.84
N ASN A 41 4.56 0.51 17.49
CA ASN A 41 4.83 1.82 18.09
C ASN A 41 5.37 2.79 17.02
N LEU A 42 4.52 3.72 16.56
CA LEU A 42 4.85 4.74 15.56
C LEU A 42 6.10 5.56 15.92
N ALA A 43 6.24 5.99 17.17
CA ALA A 43 7.39 6.78 17.63
C ALA A 43 8.73 6.03 17.56
N LYS A 44 8.71 4.70 17.74
CA LYS A 44 9.90 3.84 17.51
C LYS A 44 10.15 3.65 16.01
N SER A 45 9.09 3.62 15.22
CA SER A 45 9.12 3.32 13.80
C SER A 45 9.75 4.46 12.99
N GLU A 46 9.41 5.70 13.32
CA GLU A 46 9.99 6.91 12.71
C GLU A 46 11.51 7.01 12.91
N LYS A 47 12.02 6.52 14.05
CA LYS A 47 13.45 6.55 14.41
C LYS A 47 14.24 5.33 13.91
N SER A 48 13.60 4.41 13.18
CA SER A 48 14.25 3.17 12.75
C SER A 48 15.32 3.41 11.67
N GLN A 49 16.59 3.21 12.04
CA GLN A 49 17.71 3.24 11.09
C GLN A 49 17.64 2.08 10.09
N SER A 50 17.19 0.90 10.51
CA SER A 50 17.00 -0.26 9.63
C SER A 50 15.98 -0.01 8.53
N LEU A 51 14.88 0.68 8.85
CA LEU A 51 13.88 1.09 7.86
C LEU A 51 14.43 2.15 6.89
N SER A 52 15.25 3.07 7.42
CA SER A 52 15.95 4.09 6.62
C SER A 52 16.89 3.45 5.60
N GLY A 53 17.67 2.45 6.03
CA GLY A 53 18.59 1.71 5.17
C GLY A 53 17.84 0.93 4.08
N LEU A 54 16.76 0.24 4.44
CA LEU A 54 15.94 -0.50 3.48
C LEU A 54 15.29 0.43 2.44
N ALA A 55 14.83 1.62 2.85
CA ALA A 55 14.30 2.62 1.93
C ALA A 55 15.38 3.16 0.97
N ALA A 56 16.58 3.47 1.48
CA ALA A 56 17.69 3.97 0.66
C ALA A 56 18.16 2.94 -0.38
N GLU A 57 18.23 1.65 -0.02
CA GLU A 57 18.52 0.56 -0.97
C GLU A 57 17.51 0.49 -2.13
N ARG A 58 16.29 1.02 -1.93
CA ARG A 58 15.21 1.02 -2.93
C ARG A 58 15.13 2.28 -3.75
N GLU A 59 15.37 3.45 -3.15
CA GLU A 59 15.38 4.72 -3.89
C GLU A 59 16.52 4.79 -4.93
N GLN A 60 17.56 3.98 -4.78
CA GLN A 60 18.66 3.85 -5.75
C GLN A 60 18.28 3.08 -7.03
N LYS A 61 17.13 2.41 -7.10
CA LYS A 61 16.60 1.79 -8.34
C LYS A 61 15.50 2.70 -8.91
N PRO A 62 15.54 3.03 -10.21
CA PRO A 62 15.34 4.40 -10.70
C PRO A 62 13.91 4.96 -10.62
N LYS A 63 13.87 6.28 -10.32
CA LYS A 63 12.98 7.34 -10.87
C LYS A 63 11.46 7.30 -10.73
N SER A 64 10.81 6.20 -10.33
CA SER A 64 9.34 6.11 -10.44
C SER A 64 8.54 6.96 -9.43
N LEU A 65 9.17 7.54 -8.40
CA LEU A 65 8.49 8.36 -7.39
C LEU A 65 8.81 9.87 -7.51
N GLN A 66 9.68 10.27 -8.44
CA GLN A 66 10.13 11.68 -8.56
C GLN A 66 9.05 12.60 -9.14
N ASP A 67 8.07 12.05 -9.86
CA ASP A 67 6.86 12.77 -10.30
C ASP A 67 5.74 12.62 -9.27
N ALA A 68 6.07 12.79 -7.98
CA ALA A 68 5.03 12.90 -6.96
C ALA A 68 4.09 14.04 -7.38
N THR A 69 2.84 13.69 -7.72
CA THR A 69 1.76 14.67 -7.73
C THR A 69 1.86 15.48 -6.44
N SER A 70 1.60 16.79 -6.47
CA SER A 70 1.75 17.66 -5.28
C SER A 70 1.05 17.14 -4.01
N ALA A 71 0.11 16.20 -4.17
CA ALA A 71 -0.64 15.53 -3.12
C ALA A 71 -0.02 14.22 -2.59
N GLY A 72 1.08 13.70 -3.15
CA GLY A 72 1.73 12.44 -2.75
C GLY A 72 1.07 11.17 -3.30
N TYR A 73 1.31 10.03 -2.65
CA TYR A 73 0.82 8.71 -3.08
C TYR A 73 -0.02 7.99 -2.02
N PHE A 74 -1.05 7.28 -2.46
CA PHE A 74 -1.68 6.20 -1.70
C PHE A 74 -0.96 4.89 -1.99
N ILE A 75 -0.60 4.16 -0.94
CA ILE A 75 0.03 2.84 -1.08
C ILE A 75 -0.90 1.70 -0.71
N ARG A 76 -0.73 0.57 -1.38
CA ARG A 76 -1.31 -0.71 -0.97
C ARG A 76 -0.42 -1.87 -1.37
N ILE A 77 -0.58 -2.97 -0.66
CA ILE A 77 -0.18 -4.28 -1.17
C ILE A 77 -1.42 -4.94 -1.78
N SER A 78 -1.19 -5.96 -2.59
CA SER A 78 -2.14 -6.65 -3.48
C SER A 78 -3.57 -6.77 -2.96
N HIS A 79 -3.75 -7.12 -1.68
CA HIS A 79 -5.07 -7.37 -1.10
C HIS A 79 -5.41 -6.48 0.11
N CYS A 80 -4.56 -5.51 0.47
CA CYS A 80 -4.88 -4.59 1.55
C CYS A 80 -4.17 -3.25 1.45
N SER A 81 -4.86 -2.20 1.88
CA SER A 81 -4.30 -0.90 2.14
C SER A 81 -4.09 -0.68 3.64
N PRO A 82 -3.06 0.08 4.05
CA PRO A 82 -2.77 0.37 5.46
C PRO A 82 -3.72 1.44 6.03
N LYS A 83 -5.04 1.30 5.85
CA LYS A 83 -6.06 2.24 6.38
C LYS A 83 -5.93 2.41 7.90
N ASP A 84 -5.58 1.36 8.62
CA ASP A 84 -5.41 1.34 10.08
C ASP A 84 -4.13 2.02 10.58
N ALA A 85 -3.17 2.34 9.71
CA ALA A 85 -1.98 3.11 10.11
C ALA A 85 -2.28 4.59 10.34
N ASP A 86 -3.37 5.13 9.76
CA ASP A 86 -3.73 6.56 9.85
C ASP A 86 -5.12 6.78 10.46
N GLU A 87 -5.57 5.91 11.36
CA GLU A 87 -6.92 6.02 11.95
C GLU A 87 -8.05 6.03 10.88
N GLY A 88 -7.82 5.37 9.74
CA GLY A 88 -8.75 5.35 8.61
C GLY A 88 -8.60 6.51 7.63
N ASN A 89 -7.69 7.46 7.88
CA ASN A 89 -7.59 8.69 7.09
C ASN A 89 -6.79 8.60 5.79
N LEU A 90 -6.04 7.51 5.58
CA LEU A 90 -5.27 7.25 4.36
C LEU A 90 -4.35 8.39 3.92
N GLN A 91 -3.58 8.93 4.84
CA GLN A 91 -2.65 10.04 4.57
C GLN A 91 -1.67 9.70 3.43
N PRO A 92 -1.34 10.65 2.55
CA PRO A 92 -0.40 10.38 1.47
C PRO A 92 0.99 10.06 2.00
N VAL A 93 1.75 9.30 1.21
CA VAL A 93 3.20 9.11 1.39
C VAL A 93 3.95 9.72 0.21
N ASN A 94 5.11 10.31 0.46
CA ASN A 94 5.86 11.07 -0.55
C ASN A 94 7.13 10.36 -1.00
N ASN A 95 7.58 9.36 -0.25
CA ASN A 95 8.82 8.64 -0.51
C ASN A 95 8.73 7.19 -0.06
N MET A 96 9.74 6.39 -0.39
CA MET A 96 9.76 4.97 -0.07
C MET A 96 9.82 4.75 1.45
N ARG A 97 10.53 5.61 2.18
CA ARG A 97 10.62 5.52 3.65
C ARG A 97 9.25 5.62 4.29
N GLU A 98 8.47 6.63 3.94
CA GLU A 98 7.10 6.83 4.43
C GLU A 98 6.20 5.65 4.04
N ALA A 99 6.35 5.12 2.83
CA ALA A 99 5.62 3.94 2.40
C ALA A 99 5.94 2.72 3.28
N LEU A 100 7.22 2.40 3.49
CA LEU A 100 7.62 1.27 4.32
C LEU A 100 7.22 1.46 5.79
N LEU A 101 7.36 2.68 6.31
CA LEU A 101 6.93 3.04 7.67
C LEU A 101 5.45 2.77 7.87
N LYS A 102 4.63 3.17 6.89
CA LYS A 102 3.20 2.98 6.91
C LYS A 102 2.81 1.50 6.81
N LEU A 103 3.54 0.72 6.02
CA LEU A 103 3.34 -0.74 5.92
C LEU A 103 3.66 -1.48 7.23
N VAL A 104 4.74 -1.12 7.93
CA VAL A 104 5.10 -1.83 9.18
C VAL A 104 4.25 -1.37 10.38
N SER A 105 3.66 -0.18 10.29
CA SER A 105 2.76 0.35 11.32
C SER A 105 1.35 -0.26 11.25
N SER A 106 0.87 -0.66 10.07
CA SER A 106 -0.46 -1.28 9.92
C SER A 106 -0.45 -2.77 10.26
N LYS A 107 -1.39 -3.19 11.12
CA LYS A 107 -1.57 -4.61 11.50
C LYS A 107 -2.00 -5.45 10.30
N ARG A 108 -2.88 -4.89 9.47
CA ARG A 108 -3.40 -5.57 8.28
C ARG A 108 -2.31 -5.83 7.26
N THR A 109 -1.43 -4.86 7.02
CA THR A 109 -0.31 -5.04 6.10
C THR A 109 0.76 -5.96 6.65
N VAL A 110 1.06 -5.92 7.95
CA VAL A 110 1.97 -6.90 8.59
C VAL A 110 1.44 -8.32 8.44
N GLN A 111 0.13 -8.56 8.63
CA GLN A 111 -0.48 -9.88 8.42
C GLN A 111 -0.38 -10.35 6.97
N ALA A 112 -0.55 -9.44 6.01
CA ALA A 112 -0.41 -9.74 4.60
C ALA A 112 1.06 -9.99 4.20
N LEU A 113 2.03 -9.26 4.78
CA LEU A 113 3.46 -9.53 4.61
C LEU A 113 3.84 -10.92 5.15
N LEU A 114 3.29 -11.31 6.30
CA LEU A 114 3.50 -12.65 6.87
C LEU A 114 2.96 -13.74 5.91
N SER A 115 1.75 -13.53 5.38
CA SER A 115 1.16 -14.44 4.39
C SER A 115 1.99 -14.53 3.12
N LEU A 116 2.51 -13.39 2.63
CA LEU A 116 3.39 -13.31 1.47
C LEU A 116 4.72 -14.06 1.73
N PHE A 117 5.31 -13.93 2.91
CA PHE A 117 6.55 -14.63 3.28
C PHE A 117 6.41 -16.16 3.21
N TYR A 118 5.29 -16.69 3.69
CA TYR A 118 4.98 -18.13 3.58
C TYR A 118 4.79 -18.55 2.14
N ARG A 119 4.05 -17.79 1.32
CA ARG A 119 3.85 -18.11 -0.09
C ARG A 119 5.15 -18.08 -0.90
N LEU A 120 6.01 -17.09 -0.67
CA LEU A 120 7.36 -17.02 -1.25
C LEU A 120 8.28 -18.17 -0.80
N SER A 121 7.87 -18.96 0.20
CA SER A 121 8.60 -20.14 0.67
C SER A 121 8.09 -21.45 0.09
N GLN A 122 6.93 -21.46 -0.56
CA GLN A 122 6.25 -22.68 -0.97
C GLN A 122 6.47 -23.08 -2.44
N ASP A 123 7.24 -22.33 -3.24
CA ASP A 123 7.49 -22.56 -4.68
C ASP A 123 6.25 -22.82 -5.56
N THR A 124 5.05 -22.64 -5.01
CA THR A 124 3.78 -22.64 -5.72
C THR A 124 3.54 -21.25 -6.30
N LYS A 125 2.96 -21.18 -7.51
CA LYS A 125 2.47 -19.97 -8.24
C LYS A 125 2.98 -18.63 -7.70
N SER A 126 3.80 -17.94 -8.50
CA SER A 126 4.30 -16.57 -8.25
C SER A 126 3.31 -15.73 -7.45
N PRO A 127 3.50 -15.56 -6.12
CA PRO A 127 2.56 -14.81 -5.32
C PRO A 127 2.65 -13.33 -5.71
N ASP A 128 1.53 -12.62 -5.64
CA ASP A 128 1.54 -11.18 -5.83
C ASP A 128 2.34 -10.54 -4.68
N ASN A 129 3.58 -10.15 -5.00
CA ASN A 129 4.58 -9.60 -4.11
C ASN A 129 4.76 -8.10 -4.33
N GLN A 130 3.72 -7.42 -4.81
CA GLN A 130 3.80 -6.04 -5.26
C GLN A 130 3.31 -5.05 -4.19
N LEU A 131 4.07 -3.97 -4.02
CA LEU A 131 3.67 -2.72 -3.38
C LEU A 131 3.34 -1.71 -4.49
N TYR A 132 2.13 -1.21 -4.46
CA TYR A 132 1.60 -0.31 -5.47
C TYR A 132 1.52 1.11 -4.93
N PHE A 133 1.93 2.08 -5.73
CA PHE A 133 1.81 3.51 -5.47
C PHE A 133 0.80 4.10 -6.45
N PHE A 134 -0.33 4.55 -5.92
CA PHE A 134 -1.35 5.26 -6.70
C PHE A 134 -1.24 6.75 -6.39
N PRO A 135 -1.43 7.65 -7.37
CA PRO A 135 -1.54 9.08 -7.08
C PRO A 135 -2.60 9.35 -5.99
N TYR A 136 -2.26 10.16 -5.00
CA TYR A 136 -3.19 10.51 -3.93
C TYR A 136 -4.13 11.62 -4.38
N TYR A 137 -5.41 11.49 -4.04
CA TYR A 137 -6.42 12.50 -4.34
C TYR A 137 -7.13 12.95 -3.06
N ALA A 138 -6.83 14.17 -2.63
CA ALA A 138 -7.30 14.71 -1.35
C ALA A 138 -8.80 15.03 -1.31
N HIS A 139 -9.47 15.15 -2.47
CA HIS A 139 -10.89 15.51 -2.56
C HIS A 139 -11.82 14.31 -2.74
N LEU A 140 -11.35 13.09 -2.43
CA LEU A 140 -12.22 11.92 -2.37
C LEU A 140 -13.19 12.07 -1.19
N ASP A 141 -14.44 12.37 -1.51
CA ASP A 141 -15.52 12.38 -0.54
C ASP A 141 -15.80 10.96 -0.04
N ARG A 142 -15.57 10.73 1.26
CA ARG A 142 -15.80 9.43 1.90
C ARG A 142 -17.25 9.01 1.90
N SER A 143 -18.19 9.96 1.87
CA SER A 143 -19.62 9.65 1.75
C SER A 143 -20.02 9.13 0.37
N SER A 144 -19.09 9.24 -0.60
CA SER A 144 -19.20 8.69 -1.94
C SER A 144 -18.42 7.38 -2.13
N GLU A 145 -17.85 6.77 -1.07
CA GLU A 145 -17.27 5.41 -1.12
C GLU A 145 -18.38 4.37 -0.95
N TRP A 146 -18.61 3.55 -1.98
CA TRP A 146 -19.60 2.47 -1.95
C TRP A 146 -18.91 1.12 -1.97
N ARG A 147 -19.42 0.17 -1.18
CA ARG A 147 -19.02 -1.23 -1.26
C ARG A 147 -20.12 -2.04 -1.95
N CYS A 148 -19.82 -2.50 -3.16
CA CYS A 148 -20.72 -3.36 -3.92
C CYS A 148 -20.40 -4.84 -3.67
N TYR A 149 -21.42 -5.63 -3.36
CA TYR A 149 -21.34 -7.09 -3.27
C TYR A 149 -21.93 -7.68 -4.53
N VAL A 150 -21.17 -8.56 -5.21
CA VAL A 150 -21.55 -9.16 -6.49
C VAL A 150 -21.59 -10.67 -6.35
N ASN A 151 -22.70 -11.29 -6.77
CA ASN A 151 -22.85 -12.74 -6.87
C ASN A 151 -23.34 -13.11 -8.27
N GLU A 152 -22.69 -14.08 -8.91
CA GLU A 152 -23.05 -14.55 -10.27
C GLU A 152 -23.17 -13.43 -11.32
N GLY A 153 -22.35 -12.39 -11.21
CA GLY A 153 -22.40 -11.23 -12.11
C GLY A 153 -23.49 -10.19 -11.78
N HIS A 154 -24.27 -10.41 -10.74
CA HIS A 154 -25.33 -9.50 -10.28
C HIS A 154 -24.93 -8.78 -8.99
N ILE A 155 -25.23 -7.48 -8.89
CA ILE A 155 -25.07 -6.72 -7.64
C ILE A 155 -26.17 -7.16 -6.68
N VAL A 156 -25.78 -7.78 -5.56
CA VAL A 156 -26.71 -8.28 -4.53
C VAL A 156 -26.89 -7.32 -3.36
N ALA A 157 -25.91 -6.46 -3.11
CA ALA A 157 -25.99 -5.43 -2.08
C ALA A 157 -25.02 -4.28 -2.37
N ILE A 158 -25.34 -3.09 -1.87
CA ILE A 158 -24.47 -1.93 -1.83
C ILE A 158 -24.54 -1.34 -0.43
N SER A 159 -23.40 -1.04 0.20
CA SER A 159 -23.30 -0.39 1.50
C SER A 159 -22.33 0.78 1.48
#